data_AF-A0A7C7X7K7-F1
#
_entry.id   AF-A0A7C7X7K7-F1
#
_cell.length_a   1.000
_cell.length_b   1.000
_cell.length_c   1.000
_cell.angle_alpha   90.00
_cell.angle_beta   90.00
_cell.angle_gamma   90.00
#
_symmetry.space_group_name_H-M   'P 1'
#
loop_
_entity.id
_entity.type
_entity.pdbx_description
1 polymer ?
#
loop_
_entity_poly.entity_id
_entity_poly.type
_entity_poly.pdbx_seq_one_letter_code
_entity_poly.pdbx_strand_id
1 'polypeptide(L)'
;MFPAFTCSRSSRSSFSFMILGSAGVSCHGVTTNEPTMRVELVPPATRVGFMGPSGTFTEQALLSQSDLAAADTHPFDSIPDVLNALTTGAVDLGFVPIENAIEGAVNVTQDALAFDLDLCIQREVILDVQLNLLALPGTELEDIHTVVSFPVAVAQCRAFLREHLPQAKIEAATSTAEAARQVGEQRLSGVATISNPLAAELYGLVAVAEAVEDHVGNQTRFLLLAREGVPAATGHDKTSVVVFQQANEPGSLLAILHEFAARNIDLSRLESRPTRRVLGDYCFLLDFEGHIGDEVVSDCLRDLKMKQGNIKFLGSYPAAGGEGEQVRRDSNANWREAADWVQELRDQIGR
;
A
#
# COMPACT_ATOMS: atom_id res chain seq x y z
N MET A 1 46.87 -1.01 40.11
CA MET A 1 47.44 -2.01 39.17
C MET A 1 47.37 -1.37 37.80
N PHE A 2 48.52 -1.17 37.16
CA PHE A 2 48.75 -0.24 36.04
C PHE A 2 48.03 -0.63 34.71
N PRO A 3 47.91 0.30 33.73
CA PRO A 3 46.86 0.36 32.72
C PRO A 3 47.27 -0.04 31.29
N ALA A 4 46.24 -0.08 30.42
CA ALA A 4 46.15 0.21 28.97
C ALA A 4 47.21 -0.32 27.98
N PHE A 5 46.76 -0.91 26.86
CA PHE A 5 47.30 -0.62 25.51
C PHE A 5 46.32 -1.05 24.41
N THR A 6 46.03 -0.14 23.48
CA THR A 6 45.45 -0.39 22.16
C THR A 6 46.57 -0.75 21.17
N CYS A 7 46.29 -1.59 20.15
CA CYS A 7 47.06 -1.58 18.90
C CYS A 7 46.30 -2.22 17.72
N SER A 8 46.35 -1.52 16.60
CA SER A 8 45.92 -1.90 15.26
C SER A 8 46.96 -2.75 14.50
N ARG A 9 46.56 -3.62 13.57
CA ARG A 9 46.91 -3.58 12.13
C ARG A 9 46.64 -4.89 11.37
N SER A 10 46.32 -4.68 10.10
CA SER A 10 46.20 -5.57 8.93
C SER A 10 47.24 -6.69 8.77
N SER A 11 46.89 -7.77 8.05
CA SER A 11 47.63 -8.21 6.85
C SER A 11 46.88 -9.29 6.04
N ARG A 12 47.13 -9.27 4.72
CA ARG A 12 46.67 -10.22 3.68
C ARG A 12 47.57 -11.46 3.62
N SER A 13 47.02 -12.62 3.21
CA SER A 13 47.70 -13.68 2.44
C SER A 13 46.61 -14.57 1.81
N SER A 14 46.40 -14.70 0.49
CA SER A 14 47.20 -15.32 -0.57
C SER A 14 47.62 -16.76 -0.26
N PHE A 15 46.87 -17.74 -0.77
CA PHE A 15 47.38 -19.09 -1.04
C PHE A 15 46.90 -19.61 -2.39
N SER A 16 47.88 -20.09 -3.14
CA SER A 16 47.78 -20.60 -4.50
C SER A 16 47.72 -22.14 -4.49
N PHE A 17 46.93 -22.65 -5.43
CA PHE A 17 46.83 -23.98 -6.03
C PHE A 17 47.76 -25.13 -5.57
N MET A 18 47.15 -26.28 -5.27
CA MET A 18 47.71 -27.61 -5.55
C MET A 18 46.61 -28.51 -6.14
N ILE A 19 46.84 -29.01 -7.36
CA ILE A 19 46.01 -29.98 -8.07
C ILE A 19 46.49 -31.38 -7.68
N LEU A 20 45.56 -32.24 -7.28
CA LEU A 20 45.65 -33.69 -7.44
C LEU A 20 44.23 -34.21 -7.71
N GLY A 21 44.01 -34.70 -8.93
CA GLY A 21 42.75 -35.28 -9.35
C GLY A 21 42.61 -36.72 -8.87
N SER A 22 41.38 -37.14 -8.60
CA SER A 22 40.63 -38.10 -9.42
C SER A 22 39.49 -38.73 -8.60
N ALA A 23 38.31 -38.77 -9.23
CA ALA A 23 37.19 -39.71 -9.09
C ALA A 23 35.87 -38.95 -8.92
N GLY A 24 35.04 -39.05 -9.95
CA GLY A 24 33.85 -38.27 -10.12
C GLY A 24 32.69 -38.70 -9.23
N VAL A 25 31.92 -37.71 -8.80
CA VAL A 25 30.47 -37.77 -8.72
C VAL A 25 29.98 -36.44 -9.29
N SER A 26 29.32 -36.51 -10.45
CA SER A 26 28.68 -35.36 -11.10
C SER A 26 27.39 -35.06 -10.35
N CYS A 27 27.45 -34.23 -9.31
CA CYS A 27 26.27 -33.57 -8.79
C CYS A 27 25.87 -32.49 -9.81
N HIS A 28 24.79 -32.75 -10.56
CA HIS A 28 24.14 -31.72 -11.36
C HIS A 28 23.81 -30.56 -10.40
N GLY A 29 24.48 -29.42 -10.61
CA GLY A 29 24.12 -28.18 -9.93
C GLY A 29 22.70 -27.84 -10.31
N VAL A 30 21.77 -28.09 -9.39
CA VAL A 30 20.47 -27.43 -9.43
C VAL A 30 20.78 -25.97 -9.15
N THR A 31 20.85 -25.18 -10.21
CA THR A 31 20.76 -23.72 -10.11
C THR A 31 19.40 -23.43 -9.49
N THR A 32 19.37 -23.17 -8.19
CA THR A 32 18.24 -22.52 -7.54
C THR A 32 18.19 -21.11 -8.13
N ASN A 33 17.41 -20.93 -9.19
CA ASN A 33 16.93 -19.61 -9.57
C ASN A 33 16.09 -19.12 -8.40
N GLU A 34 16.70 -18.35 -7.50
CA GLU A 34 15.97 -17.52 -6.54
C GLU A 34 15.05 -16.60 -7.35
N PRO A 35 13.72 -16.72 -7.23
CA PRO A 35 12.82 -15.84 -7.91
C PRO A 35 12.74 -14.53 -7.11
N THR A 36 13.65 -13.60 -7.38
CA THR A 36 13.48 -12.18 -7.01
C THR A 36 12.04 -11.75 -7.31
N MET A 37 11.35 -11.16 -6.32
CA MET A 37 10.03 -10.55 -6.52
C MET A 37 10.10 -9.62 -7.74
N ARG A 38 9.40 -9.98 -8.82
CA ARG A 38 9.32 -9.14 -10.03
C ARG A 38 8.01 -8.39 -10.00
N VAL A 39 7.96 -7.32 -9.20
CA VAL A 39 6.96 -6.28 -9.40
C VAL A 39 7.24 -5.67 -10.77
N GLU A 40 6.23 -5.63 -11.64
CA GLU A 40 6.36 -4.96 -12.94
C GLU A 40 6.57 -3.46 -12.70
N LEU A 41 7.70 -2.94 -13.20
CA LEU A 41 8.10 -1.55 -13.01
C LEU A 41 7.35 -0.66 -13.98
N VAL A 42 6.91 0.49 -13.49
CA VAL A 42 6.26 1.52 -14.31
C VAL A 42 7.30 2.23 -15.19
N PRO A 43 7.13 2.27 -16.53
CA PRO A 43 8.03 3.01 -17.41
C PRO A 43 8.03 4.53 -17.12
N PRO A 44 9.18 5.23 -17.25
CA PRO A 44 9.27 6.66 -16.95
C PRO A 44 8.33 7.58 -17.76
N ALA A 45 7.93 7.19 -18.96
CA ALA A 45 7.01 7.96 -19.80
C ALA A 45 5.53 7.77 -19.42
N THR A 46 5.22 6.92 -18.45
CA THR A 46 3.85 6.63 -18.00
C THR A 46 3.30 7.84 -17.25
N ARG A 47 2.09 8.28 -17.63
CA ARG A 47 1.42 9.39 -16.95
C ARG A 47 0.69 8.87 -15.71
N VAL A 48 1.05 9.35 -14.53
CA VAL A 48 0.45 8.92 -13.26
C VAL A 48 -0.27 10.10 -12.59
N GLY A 49 -1.59 10.02 -12.51
CA GLY A 49 -2.40 11.01 -11.79
C GLY A 49 -2.48 10.71 -10.30
N PHE A 50 -2.43 11.72 -9.43
CA PHE A 50 -2.62 11.55 -7.98
C PHE A 50 -3.39 12.71 -7.37
N MET A 51 -3.97 12.52 -6.17
CA MET A 51 -4.66 13.60 -5.46
C MET A 51 -3.66 14.57 -4.82
N GLY A 52 -3.58 15.76 -5.37
CA GLY A 52 -2.78 16.89 -4.90
C GLY A 52 -3.44 17.66 -3.75
N PRO A 53 -2.95 18.88 -3.44
CA PRO A 53 -1.82 19.58 -4.08
C PRO A 53 -0.47 18.90 -3.81
N SER A 54 0.62 19.42 -4.37
CA SER A 54 1.96 18.92 -4.04
C SER A 54 2.27 19.11 -2.54
N GLY A 55 2.99 18.15 -1.96
CA GLY A 55 3.29 18.03 -0.53
C GLY A 55 2.28 17.19 0.25
N THR A 56 1.34 16.49 -0.40
CA THR A 56 0.42 15.58 0.30
C THR A 56 1.10 14.25 0.66
N PHE A 57 0.47 13.51 1.58
CA PHE A 57 0.84 12.12 1.85
C PHE A 57 0.67 11.22 0.61
N THR A 58 -0.28 11.54 -0.28
CA THR A 58 -0.45 10.82 -1.56
C THR A 58 0.79 10.98 -2.43
N GLU A 59 1.31 12.20 -2.58
CA GLU A 59 2.53 12.44 -3.36
C GLU A 59 3.74 11.78 -2.69
N GLN A 60 3.88 11.87 -1.37
CA GLN A 60 4.95 11.20 -0.63
C GLN A 60 4.93 9.67 -0.83
N ALA A 61 3.75 9.05 -0.75
CA ALA A 61 3.60 7.61 -0.99
C ALA A 61 3.97 7.24 -2.43
N LEU A 62 3.57 8.06 -3.41
CA LEU A 62 3.94 7.88 -4.81
C LEU A 62 5.46 7.95 -4.99
N LEU A 63 6.09 9.01 -4.47
CA LEU A 63 7.52 9.26 -4.61
C LEU A 63 8.40 8.26 -3.82
N SER A 64 7.83 7.57 -2.82
CA SER A 64 8.52 6.47 -2.13
C SER A 64 8.85 5.29 -3.05
N GLN A 65 8.14 5.15 -4.17
CA GLN A 65 8.33 4.09 -5.14
C GLN A 65 9.22 4.59 -6.28
N SER A 66 10.43 4.05 -6.41
CA SER A 66 11.45 4.58 -7.33
C SER A 66 11.01 4.64 -8.81
N ASP A 67 10.15 3.71 -9.25
CA ASP A 67 9.63 3.68 -10.61
C ASP A 67 8.49 4.69 -10.81
N LEU A 68 7.61 4.88 -9.81
CA LEU A 68 6.58 5.92 -9.84
C LEU A 68 7.19 7.33 -9.72
N ALA A 69 8.24 7.49 -8.91
CA ALA A 69 8.99 8.74 -8.79
C ALA A 69 9.68 9.16 -10.10
N ALA A 70 10.00 8.18 -10.96
CA ALA A 70 10.57 8.41 -12.29
C ALA A 70 9.51 8.61 -13.39
N ALA A 71 8.23 8.42 -13.08
CA ALA A 71 7.13 8.56 -14.03
C ALA A 71 6.76 10.03 -14.28
N ASP A 72 5.94 10.28 -15.31
CA ASP A 72 5.37 11.61 -15.59
C ASP A 72 4.15 11.83 -14.68
N THR A 73 4.35 12.47 -13.52
CA THR A 73 3.32 12.59 -12.48
C THR A 73 2.50 13.88 -12.61
N HIS A 74 1.19 13.78 -12.38
CA HIS A 74 0.24 14.87 -12.56
C HIS A 74 -0.67 15.02 -11.32
N PRO A 75 -0.63 16.14 -10.59
CA PRO A 75 -1.53 16.38 -9.47
C PRO A 75 -2.94 16.75 -9.97
N PHE A 76 -3.96 16.30 -9.23
CA PHE A 76 -5.37 16.67 -9.43
C PHE A 76 -5.99 17.17 -8.12
N ASP A 77 -7.05 17.97 -8.23
CA ASP A 77 -7.68 18.62 -7.06
C ASP A 77 -8.46 17.66 -6.16
N SER A 78 -8.89 16.50 -6.69
CA SER A 78 -9.67 15.52 -5.94
C SER A 78 -9.49 14.08 -6.45
N ILE A 79 -9.82 13.08 -5.62
CA ILE A 79 -9.87 11.66 -6.03
C ILE A 79 -10.79 11.46 -7.24
N PRO A 80 -12.04 11.99 -7.28
CA PRO A 80 -12.88 11.92 -8.47
C PRO A 80 -12.20 12.44 -9.73
N ASP A 81 -11.41 13.51 -9.65
CA ASP A 81 -10.69 14.06 -10.81
C ASP A 81 -9.58 13.11 -11.29
N VAL A 82 -8.83 12.48 -10.37
CA VAL A 82 -7.84 11.43 -10.72
C VAL A 82 -8.52 10.26 -11.42
N LEU A 83 -9.63 9.77 -10.87
CA LEU A 83 -10.37 8.63 -11.42
C LEU A 83 -11.00 8.94 -12.78
N ASN A 84 -11.52 10.16 -12.96
CA ASN A 84 -12.03 10.64 -14.25
C ASN A 84 -10.89 10.80 -15.28
N ALA A 85 -9.75 11.35 -14.89
CA ALA A 85 -8.58 11.45 -15.75
C ALA A 85 -8.07 10.08 -16.21
N LEU A 86 -8.08 9.09 -15.31
CA LEU A 86 -7.73 7.71 -15.64
C LEU A 86 -8.74 7.09 -16.62
N THR A 87 -10.04 7.28 -16.38
CA THR A 87 -11.11 6.71 -17.22
C THR A 87 -11.13 7.34 -18.62
N THR A 88 -10.85 8.65 -18.73
CA THR A 88 -10.82 9.39 -20.00
C THR A 88 -9.51 9.26 -20.77
N GLY A 89 -8.48 8.64 -20.17
CA GLY A 89 -7.17 8.47 -20.80
C GLY A 89 -6.25 9.69 -20.73
N ALA A 90 -6.60 10.70 -19.94
CA ALA A 90 -5.74 11.84 -19.64
C ALA A 90 -4.48 11.41 -18.86
N VAL A 91 -4.60 10.37 -18.04
CA VAL A 91 -3.48 9.65 -17.43
C VAL A 91 -3.55 8.15 -17.73
N ASP A 92 -2.42 7.46 -17.59
CA ASP A 92 -2.31 6.03 -17.83
C ASP A 92 -2.61 5.24 -16.55
N LEU A 93 -2.21 5.78 -15.39
CA LEU A 93 -2.44 5.21 -14.07
C LEU A 93 -2.98 6.28 -13.11
N GLY A 94 -3.76 5.86 -12.11
CA GLY A 94 -4.26 6.72 -11.04
C GLY A 94 -3.80 6.22 -9.67
N PHE A 95 -3.28 7.10 -8.82
CA PHE A 95 -2.77 6.78 -7.49
C PHE A 95 -3.62 7.47 -6.41
N VAL A 96 -4.33 6.67 -5.62
CA VAL A 96 -5.37 7.16 -4.70
C VAL A 96 -5.33 6.42 -3.36
N PRO A 97 -5.64 7.07 -2.22
CA PRO A 97 -5.78 6.39 -0.94
C PRO A 97 -7.08 5.58 -0.90
N ILE A 98 -7.06 4.46 -0.17
CA ILE A 98 -8.24 3.60 0.05
C ILE A 98 -8.63 3.50 1.53
N GLU A 99 -7.66 3.61 2.44
CA GLU A 99 -7.86 3.43 3.88
C GLU A 99 -6.73 4.11 4.67
N ASN A 100 -7.07 4.65 5.83
CA ASN A 100 -6.13 5.12 6.84
C ASN A 100 -6.42 4.42 8.19
N ALA A 101 -5.38 4.09 8.95
CA ALA A 101 -5.49 3.35 10.20
C ALA A 101 -6.28 4.08 11.31
N ILE A 102 -6.35 5.42 11.26
CA ILE A 102 -7.05 6.26 12.25
C ILE A 102 -8.37 6.79 11.70
N GLU A 103 -8.37 7.34 10.49
CA GLU A 103 -9.56 7.94 9.86
C GLU A 103 -10.49 6.90 9.22
N GLY A 104 -9.99 5.68 9.00
CA GLY A 104 -10.73 4.58 8.40
C GLY A 104 -10.80 4.65 6.87
N ALA A 105 -11.91 4.16 6.33
CA ALA A 105 -12.13 4.01 4.89
C ALA A 105 -12.20 5.34 4.13
N VAL A 106 -11.50 5.41 3.00
CA VAL A 106 -11.67 6.49 2.02
C VAL A 106 -12.88 6.17 1.14
N ASN A 107 -14.05 6.54 1.64
CA ASN A 107 -15.36 6.22 1.06
C ASN A 107 -15.47 6.56 -0.43
N VAL A 108 -14.91 7.69 -0.87
CA VAL A 108 -14.98 8.12 -2.28
C VAL A 108 -14.28 7.13 -3.22
N THR A 109 -13.12 6.62 -2.82
CA THR A 109 -12.37 5.62 -3.61
C THR A 109 -13.12 4.29 -3.62
N GLN A 110 -13.59 3.85 -2.45
CA GLN A 110 -14.31 2.58 -2.32
C GLN A 110 -15.61 2.54 -3.11
N ASP A 111 -16.41 3.61 -3.01
CA ASP A 111 -17.68 3.70 -3.72
C ASP A 111 -17.45 3.76 -5.24
N ALA A 112 -16.45 4.51 -5.69
CA ALA A 112 -16.12 4.60 -7.11
C ALA A 112 -15.69 3.23 -7.66
N LEU A 113 -14.83 2.50 -6.95
CA LEU A 113 -14.42 1.14 -7.33
C LEU A 113 -15.58 0.14 -7.26
N ALA A 114 -16.49 0.28 -6.29
CA ALA A 114 -17.61 -0.64 -6.14
C ALA A 114 -18.70 -0.43 -7.19
N PHE A 115 -19.08 0.82 -7.46
CA PHE A 115 -20.33 1.12 -8.17
C PHE A 115 -20.15 1.87 -9.48
N ASP A 116 -19.12 2.71 -9.60
CA ASP A 116 -19.08 3.73 -10.65
C ASP A 116 -18.13 3.38 -11.81
N LEU A 117 -16.99 2.73 -11.51
CA LEU A 117 -15.89 2.58 -12.47
C LEU A 117 -15.35 1.15 -12.51
N ASP A 118 -15.12 0.62 -13.71
CA ASP A 118 -14.42 -0.65 -13.91
C ASP A 118 -12.93 -0.38 -14.05
N LEU A 119 -12.22 -0.42 -12.91
CA LEU A 119 -10.78 -0.22 -12.81
C LEU A 119 -10.13 -1.45 -12.17
N CYS A 120 -8.86 -1.69 -12.51
CA CYS A 120 -8.06 -2.77 -11.96
C CYS A 120 -6.92 -2.21 -11.11
N ILE A 121 -6.81 -2.70 -9.88
CA ILE A 121 -5.69 -2.43 -8.98
C ILE A 121 -4.45 -3.16 -9.51
N GLN A 122 -3.37 -2.40 -9.68
CA GLN A 122 -2.08 -2.86 -10.19
C GLN A 122 -1.03 -3.04 -9.09
N ARG A 123 -1.17 -2.30 -7.98
CA ARG A 123 -0.22 -2.29 -6.86
C ARG A 123 -0.88 -1.64 -5.65
N GLU A 124 -0.52 -2.08 -4.45
CA GLU A 124 -0.74 -1.32 -3.23
C GLU A 124 0.56 -0.74 -2.66
N VAL A 125 0.45 0.39 -1.97
CA VAL A 125 1.55 1.05 -1.25
C VAL A 125 1.05 1.41 0.14
N ILE A 126 1.82 1.09 1.17
CA ILE A 126 1.54 1.48 2.56
C ILE A 126 2.59 2.51 2.96
N LEU A 127 2.13 3.67 3.44
CA LEU A 127 2.97 4.74 3.96
C LEU A 127 2.72 4.92 5.45
N ASP A 128 3.80 4.93 6.23
CA ASP A 128 3.77 5.39 7.62
C ASP A 128 3.59 6.91 7.66
N VAL A 129 2.49 7.34 8.27
CA VAL A 129 2.14 8.75 8.42
C VAL A 129 2.94 9.33 9.57
N GLN A 130 3.97 10.08 9.22
CA GLN A 130 4.76 10.88 10.16
C GLN A 130 4.37 12.35 10.05
N LEU A 131 4.05 12.98 11.18
CA LEU A 131 3.74 14.39 11.27
C LEU A 131 4.91 15.13 11.95
N ASN A 132 5.41 16.17 11.30
CA ASN A 132 6.46 17.02 11.84
C ASN A 132 5.91 18.43 12.09
N LEU A 133 6.43 19.10 13.12
CA LEU A 133 6.25 20.52 13.29
C LEU A 133 7.30 21.24 12.44
N LEU A 134 6.86 21.86 11.35
CA LEU A 134 7.70 22.55 10.38
C LEU A 134 7.59 24.06 10.52
N ALA A 135 8.72 24.77 10.36
CA ALA A 135 8.77 26.22 10.33
C ALA A 135 9.85 26.71 9.37
N LEU A 136 10.00 28.03 9.22
CA LEU A 136 11.09 28.60 8.43
C LEU A 136 12.46 28.30 9.06
N PRO A 137 13.52 28.15 8.23
CA PRO A 137 14.88 27.95 8.73
C PRO A 137 15.28 28.99 9.78
N GLY A 138 15.80 28.52 10.92
CA GLY A 138 16.22 29.38 12.04
C GLY A 138 15.10 29.81 12.99
N THR A 139 13.87 29.31 12.82
CA THR A 139 12.79 29.46 13.81
C THR A 139 12.99 28.43 14.91
N GLU A 140 13.08 28.88 16.16
CA GLU A 140 13.12 28.01 17.33
C GLU A 140 11.70 27.74 17.86
N LEU A 141 11.54 26.70 18.67
CA LEU A 141 10.24 26.31 19.21
C LEU A 141 9.58 27.45 20.03
N GLU A 142 10.38 28.25 20.72
CA GLU A 142 9.92 29.39 21.53
C GLU A 142 9.44 30.60 20.70
N ASP A 143 9.83 30.70 19.43
CA ASP A 143 9.41 31.77 18.52
C ASP A 143 7.98 31.56 17.99
N ILE A 144 7.44 30.35 18.14
CA ILE A 144 6.18 29.93 17.53
C ILE A 144 4.99 30.44 18.34
N HIS A 145 4.27 31.42 17.79
CA HIS A 145 3.03 31.93 18.36
C HIS A 145 1.77 31.40 17.65
N THR A 146 1.92 30.76 16.48
CA THR A 146 0.78 30.23 15.72
C THR A 146 1.14 28.93 15.02
N VAL A 147 0.23 27.95 15.08
CA VAL A 147 0.33 26.70 14.33
C VAL A 147 -0.85 26.62 13.38
N VAL A 148 -0.57 26.55 12.08
CA VAL A 148 -1.57 26.38 11.02
C VAL A 148 -1.48 24.97 10.43
N SER A 149 -2.57 24.22 10.43
CA SER A 149 -2.61 22.89 9.78
C SER A 149 -4.04 22.42 9.55
N PHE A 150 -4.18 21.26 8.89
CA PHE A 150 -5.45 20.57 8.74
C PHE A 150 -5.98 20.13 10.12
N PRO A 151 -7.27 20.37 10.45
CA PRO A 151 -7.82 20.07 11.77
C PRO A 151 -7.58 18.64 12.26
N VAL A 152 -7.58 17.66 11.36
CA VAL A 152 -7.34 16.26 11.74
C VAL A 152 -5.88 16.02 12.12
N ALA A 153 -4.91 16.62 11.42
CA ALA A 153 -3.50 16.55 11.80
C ALA A 153 -3.24 17.24 13.15
N VAL A 154 -3.84 18.41 13.38
CA VAL A 154 -3.78 19.08 14.70
C VAL A 154 -4.35 18.18 15.81
N ALA A 155 -5.48 17.52 15.54
CA ALA A 155 -6.12 16.64 16.50
C ALA A 155 -5.26 15.42 16.88
N GLN A 156 -4.39 14.99 15.96
CA GLN A 156 -3.43 13.90 16.17
C GLN A 156 -2.16 14.34 16.90
N CYS A 157 -1.92 15.64 17.13
CA CYS A 157 -0.71 16.15 17.80
C CYS A 157 -1.06 16.96 19.06
N ARG A 158 -2.21 16.70 19.70
CA ARG A 158 -2.72 17.56 20.77
C ARG A 158 -1.88 17.45 22.03
N ALA A 159 -1.31 16.28 22.33
CA ALA A 159 -0.47 16.12 23.51
C ALA A 159 0.80 16.97 23.35
N PHE A 160 1.48 16.83 22.21
CA PHE A 160 2.67 17.62 21.89
C PHE A 160 2.39 19.13 21.93
N LEU A 161 1.33 19.59 21.25
CA LEU A 161 0.99 21.02 21.21
C LEU A 161 0.69 21.60 22.61
N ARG A 162 0.03 20.84 23.48
CA ARG A 162 -0.26 21.28 24.85
C ARG A 162 0.97 21.36 25.73
N GLU A 163 1.90 20.43 25.54
CA GLU A 163 3.13 20.37 26.33
C GLU A 163 4.13 21.46 25.91
N HIS A 164 4.33 21.61 24.59
CA HIS A 164 5.40 22.43 24.05
C HIS A 164 4.97 23.81 23.58
N LEU A 165 3.73 23.97 23.12
CA LEU A 165 3.20 25.21 22.55
C LEU A 165 1.86 25.63 23.19
N PRO A 166 1.73 25.66 24.53
CA PRO A 166 0.45 25.87 25.21
C PRO A 166 -0.21 27.23 24.94
N GLN A 167 0.57 28.22 24.49
CA GLN A 167 0.11 29.58 24.18
C GLN A 167 -0.07 29.83 22.69
N ALA A 168 0.34 28.90 21.81
CA ALA A 168 0.24 29.10 20.38
C ALA A 168 -1.23 29.09 19.94
N LYS A 169 -1.59 30.03 19.06
CA LYS A 169 -2.89 30.04 18.40
C LYS A 169 -2.95 28.92 17.36
N ILE A 170 -4.02 28.14 17.36
CA ILE A 170 -4.25 27.12 16.33
C ILE A 170 -5.14 27.71 15.24
N GLU A 171 -4.68 27.64 13.99
CA GLU A 171 -5.43 28.06 12.80
C GLU A 171 -5.66 26.87 11.85
N ALA A 172 -6.84 26.83 11.23
CA ALA A 172 -7.22 25.74 10.36
C ALA A 172 -6.86 26.04 8.90
N ALA A 173 -6.24 25.07 8.23
CA ALA A 173 -6.05 25.05 6.79
C ALA A 173 -6.91 23.95 6.14
N THR A 174 -7.00 23.97 4.81
CA THR A 174 -7.77 22.98 4.03
C THR A 174 -7.05 21.64 3.88
N SER A 175 -5.71 21.62 3.98
CA SER A 175 -4.88 20.41 4.03
C SER A 175 -3.55 20.69 4.72
N THR A 176 -2.82 19.63 5.09
CA THR A 176 -1.46 19.75 5.66
C THR A 176 -0.47 20.34 4.65
N ALA A 177 -0.58 19.93 3.38
CA ALA A 177 0.20 20.45 2.28
C ALA A 177 -0.04 21.94 2.04
N GLU A 178 -1.31 22.37 2.04
CA GLU A 178 -1.67 23.79 1.88
C GLU A 178 -1.17 24.63 3.04
N ALA A 179 -1.21 24.11 4.27
CA ALA A 179 -0.65 24.81 5.43
C ALA A 179 0.86 25.02 5.31
N ALA A 180 1.60 24.00 4.87
CA ALA A 180 3.03 24.11 4.60
C ALA A 180 3.34 25.09 3.48
N ARG A 181 2.56 25.05 2.39
CA ARG A 181 2.67 26.03 1.30
C ARG A 181 2.48 27.46 1.80
N GLN A 182 1.45 27.71 2.60
CA GLN A 182 1.19 29.04 3.17
C GLN A 182 2.37 29.55 4.01
N VAL A 183 2.88 28.73 4.93
CA VAL A 183 4.01 29.12 5.79
C VAL A 183 5.29 29.35 4.97
N GLY A 184 5.59 28.46 4.04
CA GLY A 184 6.83 28.49 3.26
C GLY A 184 6.85 29.57 2.17
N GLU A 185 5.81 29.67 1.34
CA GLU A 185 5.77 30.63 0.23
C GLU A 185 5.57 32.07 0.71
N GLN A 186 4.72 32.30 1.71
CA GLN A 186 4.48 33.63 2.26
C GLN A 186 5.53 34.04 3.29
N ARG A 187 6.43 33.12 3.66
CA ARG A 187 7.49 33.30 4.65
C ARG A 187 6.96 33.85 5.98
N LEU A 188 5.98 33.17 6.56
CA LEU A 188 5.34 33.58 7.81
C LEU A 188 6.24 33.33 9.01
N SER A 189 6.92 34.37 9.51
CA SER A 189 7.72 34.30 10.74
C SER A 189 6.87 34.04 11.98
N GLY A 190 7.36 33.23 12.92
CA GLY A 190 6.65 32.87 14.16
C GLY A 190 5.43 31.96 13.95
N VAL A 191 5.24 31.46 12.72
CA VAL A 191 4.19 30.53 12.35
C VAL A 191 4.81 29.19 11.97
N ALA A 192 4.30 28.12 12.56
CA ALA A 192 4.65 26.75 12.22
C ALA A 192 3.46 26.01 11.60
N THR A 193 3.73 24.88 10.97
CA THR A 193 2.71 23.96 10.46
C THR A 193 2.98 22.55 10.94
N ILE A 194 1.92 21.75 11.04
CA ILE A 194 2.05 20.30 11.20
C ILE A 194 1.84 19.68 9.81
N SER A 195 2.87 19.05 9.27
CA SER A 195 2.80 18.44 7.93
C SER A 195 3.80 17.29 7.78
N ASN A 196 3.85 16.70 6.60
CA ASN A 196 4.74 15.60 6.29
C ASN A 196 6.15 16.07 5.93
N PRO A 197 7.16 15.17 5.93
CA PRO A 197 8.53 15.52 5.57
C PRO A 197 8.68 16.09 4.15
N LEU A 198 7.93 15.56 3.19
CA LEU A 198 7.97 16.02 1.78
C LEU A 198 7.62 17.51 1.65
N ALA A 199 6.59 17.98 2.38
CA ALA A 199 6.21 19.39 2.35
C ALA A 199 7.32 20.31 2.89
N ALA A 200 8.18 19.82 3.78
CA ALA A 200 9.32 20.60 4.26
C ALA A 200 10.29 20.93 3.11
N GLU A 201 10.63 19.90 2.32
CA GLU A 201 11.53 20.02 1.18
C GLU A 201 10.95 20.93 0.10
N LEU A 202 9.67 20.72 -0.26
CA LEU A 202 9.00 21.46 -1.33
C LEU A 202 8.86 22.95 -1.02
N TYR A 203 8.57 23.30 0.24
CA TYR A 203 8.25 24.67 0.63
C TYR A 203 9.38 25.37 1.39
N GLY A 204 10.56 24.77 1.45
CA GLY A 204 11.76 25.34 2.07
C GLY A 204 11.60 25.57 3.57
N LEU A 205 10.95 24.63 4.25
CA LEU A 205 10.77 24.59 5.71
C LEU A 205 11.76 23.59 6.33
N VAL A 206 11.91 23.66 7.64
CA VAL A 206 12.69 22.71 8.44
C VAL A 206 11.84 22.16 9.57
N ALA A 207 12.10 20.92 9.97
CA ALA A 207 11.47 20.34 11.15
C ALA A 207 12.08 20.96 12.42
N VAL A 208 11.25 21.66 13.19
CA VAL A 208 11.57 22.14 14.54
C VAL A 208 11.40 20.99 15.55
N ALA A 209 10.44 20.11 15.27
CA ALA A 209 10.27 18.84 15.95
C ALA A 209 9.76 17.78 14.96
N GLU A 210 10.28 16.57 15.07
CA GLU A 210 9.90 15.43 14.24
C GLU A 210 8.98 14.48 15.00
N ALA A 211 8.12 13.76 14.27
CA ALA A 211 7.22 12.73 14.81
C ALA A 211 6.41 13.22 16.03
N VAL A 212 5.68 14.32 15.82
CA VAL A 212 4.88 15.01 16.85
C VAL A 212 3.46 14.45 17.01
N GLU A 213 3.14 13.38 16.28
CA GLU A 213 1.89 12.63 16.45
C GLU A 213 1.77 11.93 17.81
N ASP A 214 0.55 11.92 18.36
CA ASP A 214 0.22 11.34 19.65
C ASP A 214 0.22 9.79 19.60
N HIS A 215 0.05 9.19 18.41
CA HIS A 215 -0.02 7.75 18.22
C HIS A 215 0.93 7.30 17.11
N VAL A 216 1.83 6.38 17.47
CA VAL A 216 2.71 5.70 16.51
C VAL A 216 1.93 4.64 15.71
N GLY A 217 2.37 4.36 14.49
CA GLY A 217 1.77 3.33 13.63
C GLY A 217 0.53 3.78 12.85
N ASN A 218 0.31 5.09 12.69
CA ASN A 218 -0.67 5.58 11.73
C ASN A 218 -0.18 5.25 10.31
N GLN A 219 -0.92 4.41 9.59
CA GLN A 219 -0.59 4.01 8.23
C GLN A 219 -1.71 4.42 7.27
N THR A 220 -1.32 4.83 6.07
CA THR A 220 -2.27 5.04 4.96
C THR A 220 -1.94 4.08 3.84
N ARG A 221 -2.97 3.41 3.34
CA ARG A 221 -2.89 2.50 2.21
C ARG A 221 -3.37 3.21 0.94
N PHE A 222 -2.58 3.07 -0.11
CA PHE A 222 -2.80 3.65 -1.43
C PHE A 222 -2.84 2.55 -2.49
N LEU A 223 -3.60 2.80 -3.55
CA LEU A 223 -3.75 1.91 -4.69
C LEU A 223 -3.28 2.61 -5.96
N LEU A 224 -2.49 1.89 -6.75
CA LEU A 224 -2.22 2.22 -8.14
C LEU A 224 -3.28 1.53 -9.01
N LEU A 225 -4.04 2.31 -9.78
CA LEU A 225 -5.18 1.86 -10.57
C LEU A 225 -4.87 2.01 -12.06
N ALA A 226 -5.34 1.05 -12.86
CA ALA A 226 -5.38 1.11 -14.31
C ALA A 226 -6.80 0.84 -14.81
N ARG A 227 -7.08 1.14 -16.09
CA ARG A 227 -8.37 0.82 -16.72
C ARG A 227 -8.58 -0.69 -16.88
N GLU A 228 -7.51 -1.44 -17.10
CA GLU A 228 -7.54 -2.88 -17.32
C GLU A 228 -6.17 -3.47 -17.00
N GLY A 229 -6.10 -4.80 -17.00
CA GLY A 229 -4.86 -5.55 -16.79
C GLY A 229 -4.75 -6.13 -15.38
N VAL A 230 -4.06 -7.27 -15.31
CA VAL A 230 -3.72 -7.96 -14.07
C VAL A 230 -2.20 -8.19 -14.12
N PRO A 231 -1.43 -7.63 -13.16
CA PRO A 231 -0.01 -7.89 -13.03
C PRO A 231 0.32 -9.38 -12.97
N ALA A 232 1.57 -9.74 -13.28
CA ALA A 232 2.04 -11.10 -13.06
C ALA A 232 2.11 -11.41 -11.55
N ALA A 233 1.79 -12.64 -11.17
CA ALA A 233 1.89 -13.10 -9.80
C ALA A 233 3.33 -12.95 -9.28
N THR A 234 3.47 -12.32 -8.12
CA THR A 234 4.75 -12.17 -7.43
C THR A 234 4.98 -13.26 -6.39
N GLY A 235 3.89 -13.90 -5.93
CA GLY A 235 3.90 -14.83 -4.80
C GLY A 235 3.60 -14.17 -3.46
N HIS A 236 3.54 -12.84 -3.43
CA HIS A 236 3.05 -12.04 -2.33
C HIS A 236 1.99 -11.12 -2.88
N ASP A 237 0.85 -11.71 -3.21
CA ASP A 237 -0.19 -11.02 -3.94
C ASP A 237 -1.45 -10.93 -3.08
N LYS A 238 -2.21 -9.89 -3.35
CA LYS A 238 -3.54 -9.69 -2.78
C LYS A 238 -4.52 -9.63 -3.94
N THR A 239 -5.70 -10.17 -3.72
CA THR A 239 -6.82 -10.04 -4.64
C THR A 239 -7.95 -9.27 -3.98
N SER A 240 -8.50 -8.31 -4.70
CA SER A 240 -9.63 -7.51 -4.26
C SER A 240 -10.88 -7.79 -5.10
N VAL A 241 -12.02 -7.92 -4.44
CA VAL A 241 -13.32 -8.10 -5.09
C VAL A 241 -14.43 -7.35 -4.38
N VAL A 242 -15.51 -7.07 -5.11
CA VAL A 242 -16.79 -6.65 -4.55
C VAL A 242 -17.81 -7.76 -4.75
N VAL A 243 -18.37 -8.25 -3.65
CA VAL A 243 -19.41 -9.28 -3.66
C VAL A 243 -20.74 -8.62 -3.35
N PHE A 244 -21.64 -8.63 -4.33
CA PHE A 244 -23.01 -8.13 -4.13
C PHE A 244 -23.88 -9.27 -3.64
N GLN A 245 -24.55 -9.08 -2.51
CA GLN A 245 -25.44 -10.10 -1.97
C GLN A 245 -26.64 -10.28 -2.91
N GLN A 246 -27.04 -11.53 -3.15
CA GLN A 246 -28.30 -11.80 -3.86
C GLN A 246 -29.52 -11.44 -3.02
N ALA A 247 -29.46 -11.75 -1.73
CA ALA A 247 -30.47 -11.43 -0.74
C ALA A 247 -29.79 -11.18 0.61
N ASN A 248 -30.25 -10.16 1.33
CA ASN A 248 -29.81 -9.89 2.69
C ASN A 248 -30.61 -10.74 3.68
N GLU A 249 -30.21 -12.01 3.82
CA GLU A 249 -30.80 -12.99 4.72
C GLU A 249 -29.78 -13.49 5.75
N PRO A 250 -30.22 -13.95 6.94
CA PRO A 250 -29.33 -14.54 7.93
C PRO A 250 -28.44 -15.62 7.33
N GLY A 251 -27.12 -15.49 7.53
CA GLY A 251 -26.13 -16.44 7.01
C GLY A 251 -25.56 -16.11 5.63
N SER A 252 -26.07 -15.07 4.94
CA SER A 252 -25.57 -14.67 3.62
C SER A 252 -24.08 -14.30 3.62
N LEU A 253 -23.63 -13.47 4.58
CA LEU A 253 -22.21 -13.16 4.75
C LEU A 253 -21.40 -14.41 5.15
N LEU A 254 -21.92 -15.25 6.05
CA LEU A 254 -21.23 -16.47 6.45
C LEU A 254 -20.98 -17.40 5.25
N ALA A 255 -21.96 -17.53 4.36
CA ALA A 255 -21.82 -18.33 3.14
C ALA A 255 -20.71 -17.79 2.21
N ILE A 256 -20.56 -16.45 2.12
CA ILE A 256 -19.45 -15.82 1.39
C ILE A 256 -18.11 -16.15 2.07
N LEU A 257 -18.01 -15.92 3.37
CA LEU A 257 -16.77 -16.13 4.13
C LEU A 257 -16.33 -17.61 4.14
N HIS A 258 -17.30 -18.54 4.10
CA HIS A 258 -17.01 -19.97 4.05
C HIS A 258 -16.27 -20.40 2.79
N GLU A 259 -16.43 -19.70 1.66
CA GLU A 259 -15.68 -20.02 0.43
C GLU A 259 -14.17 -19.79 0.59
N PHE A 260 -13.79 -18.78 1.35
CA PHE A 260 -12.39 -18.47 1.68
C PHE A 260 -11.87 -19.42 2.76
N ALA A 261 -12.61 -19.57 3.85
CA ALA A 261 -12.21 -20.40 4.99
C ALA A 261 -12.03 -21.88 4.60
N ALA A 262 -12.92 -22.44 3.77
CA ALA A 262 -12.82 -23.83 3.30
C ALA A 262 -11.56 -24.11 2.46
N ARG A 263 -10.92 -23.05 1.95
CA ARG A 263 -9.71 -23.09 1.11
C ARG A 263 -8.47 -22.55 1.82
N ASN A 264 -8.58 -22.21 3.10
CA ASN A 264 -7.51 -21.59 3.89
C ASN A 264 -6.95 -20.30 3.22
N ILE A 265 -7.84 -19.51 2.61
CA ILE A 265 -7.48 -18.19 2.04
C ILE A 265 -7.68 -17.14 3.13
N ASP A 266 -6.61 -16.42 3.47
CA ASP A 266 -6.67 -15.38 4.49
C ASP A 266 -7.32 -14.09 3.96
N LEU A 267 -8.23 -13.53 4.76
CA LEU A 267 -8.91 -12.28 4.44
C LEU A 267 -8.22 -11.13 5.20
N SER A 268 -7.59 -10.24 4.47
CA SER A 268 -6.92 -9.06 5.03
C SER A 268 -7.85 -7.86 5.21
N ARG A 269 -8.98 -7.80 4.48
CA ARG A 269 -9.99 -6.73 4.60
C ARG A 269 -11.39 -7.22 4.27
N LEU A 270 -12.37 -6.80 5.06
CA LEU A 270 -13.80 -7.03 4.86
C LEU A 270 -14.57 -5.77 5.25
N GLU A 271 -15.17 -5.10 4.28
CA GLU A 271 -15.96 -3.89 4.51
C GLU A 271 -17.34 -3.98 3.85
N SER A 272 -18.38 -3.62 4.58
CA SER A 272 -19.75 -3.57 4.05
C SER A 272 -20.08 -2.17 3.53
N ARG A 273 -20.74 -2.11 2.37
CA ARG A 273 -21.22 -0.87 1.76
C ARG A 273 -22.68 -1.00 1.34
N PRO A 274 -23.56 -0.05 1.71
CA PRO A 274 -24.93 -0.05 1.23
C PRO A 274 -24.94 0.22 -0.29
N THR A 275 -25.69 -0.56 -1.05
CA THR A 275 -25.74 -0.44 -2.53
C THR A 275 -26.50 0.80 -3.01
N ARG A 276 -27.13 1.54 -2.09
CA ARG A 276 -28.02 2.69 -2.36
C ARG A 276 -29.26 2.39 -3.19
N ARG A 277 -29.56 1.10 -3.47
CA ARG A 277 -30.76 0.69 -4.21
C ARG A 277 -31.98 0.61 -3.32
N VAL A 278 -31.87 -0.16 -2.23
CA VAL A 278 -32.92 -0.35 -1.21
C VAL A 278 -32.26 -0.39 0.16
N LEU A 279 -32.96 0.08 1.20
CA LEU A 279 -32.49 -0.02 2.58
C LEU A 279 -32.28 -1.50 2.96
N GLY A 280 -31.09 -1.82 3.45
CA GLY A 280 -30.74 -3.19 3.82
C GLY A 280 -30.11 -4.00 2.68
N ASP A 281 -29.87 -3.43 1.51
CA ASP A 281 -29.07 -4.06 0.45
C ASP A 281 -27.61 -3.65 0.56
N TYR A 282 -26.71 -4.63 0.65
CA TYR A 282 -25.28 -4.42 0.88
C TYR A 282 -24.42 -5.18 -0.13
N CYS A 283 -23.24 -4.63 -0.38
CA CYS A 283 -22.13 -5.34 -0.98
C CYS A 283 -20.94 -5.36 -0.02
N PHE A 284 -20.04 -6.31 -0.22
CA PHE A 284 -18.82 -6.43 0.57
C PHE A 284 -17.60 -6.23 -0.30
N LEU A 285 -16.74 -5.30 0.10
CA LEU A 285 -15.39 -5.16 -0.45
C LEU A 285 -14.48 -6.08 0.35
N LEU A 286 -13.82 -6.99 -0.35
CA LEU A 286 -12.96 -8.01 0.22
C LEU A 286 -11.57 -7.89 -0.35
N ASP A 287 -10.58 -7.95 0.52
CA ASP A 287 -9.19 -8.17 0.11
C ASP A 287 -8.65 -9.42 0.78
N PHE A 288 -7.94 -10.25 0.03
CA PHE A 288 -7.48 -11.55 0.49
C PHE A 288 -6.18 -11.98 -0.16
N GLU A 289 -5.43 -12.84 0.51
CA GLU A 289 -4.14 -13.30 0.02
C GLU A 289 -4.28 -14.23 -1.19
N GLY A 290 -3.37 -14.07 -2.15
CA GLY A 290 -3.28 -14.88 -3.35
C GLY A 290 -3.59 -14.11 -4.63
N HIS A 291 -3.25 -14.73 -5.76
CA HIS A 291 -3.39 -14.18 -7.09
C HIS A 291 -4.47 -14.93 -7.89
N ILE A 292 -5.17 -14.30 -8.82
CA ILE A 292 -6.13 -14.97 -9.72
C ILE A 292 -5.50 -16.12 -10.51
N GLY A 293 -4.18 -16.08 -10.72
CA GLY A 293 -3.40 -17.14 -11.35
C GLY A 293 -3.24 -18.40 -10.49
N ASP A 294 -3.49 -18.31 -9.18
CA ASP A 294 -3.50 -19.47 -8.28
C ASP A 294 -4.83 -20.23 -8.44
N GLU A 295 -4.75 -21.55 -8.59
CA GLU A 295 -5.94 -22.37 -8.85
C GLU A 295 -6.94 -22.31 -7.68
N VAL A 296 -6.44 -22.30 -6.43
CA VAL A 296 -7.26 -22.18 -5.23
C VAL A 296 -8.07 -20.87 -5.19
N VAL A 297 -7.48 -19.76 -5.64
CA VAL A 297 -8.14 -18.45 -5.73
C VAL A 297 -9.13 -18.43 -6.88
N SER A 298 -8.72 -18.92 -8.05
CA SER A 298 -9.59 -19.05 -9.23
C SER A 298 -10.85 -19.88 -8.94
N ASP A 299 -10.69 -21.01 -8.23
CA ASP A 299 -11.82 -21.86 -7.84
C ASP A 299 -12.71 -21.19 -6.79
N CYS A 300 -12.14 -20.49 -5.80
CA CYS A 300 -12.91 -19.68 -4.84
C CYS A 300 -13.79 -18.65 -5.56
N LEU A 301 -13.19 -17.88 -6.49
CA LEU A 301 -13.90 -16.85 -7.24
C LEU A 301 -14.97 -17.43 -8.18
N ARG A 302 -14.72 -18.61 -8.77
CA ARG A 302 -15.71 -19.32 -9.58
C ARG A 302 -16.93 -19.71 -8.76
N ASP A 303 -16.72 -20.25 -7.56
CA ASP A 303 -17.80 -20.66 -6.66
C ASP A 303 -18.58 -19.46 -6.12
N LEU A 304 -17.88 -18.40 -5.72
CA LEU A 304 -18.51 -17.15 -5.34
C LEU A 304 -19.36 -16.60 -6.50
N LYS A 305 -18.84 -16.60 -7.73
CA LYS A 305 -19.56 -16.09 -8.91
C LYS A 305 -20.80 -16.93 -9.21
N MET A 306 -20.70 -18.25 -9.05
CA MET A 306 -21.82 -19.17 -9.21
C MET A 306 -22.92 -18.92 -8.16
N LYS A 307 -22.54 -18.78 -6.88
CA LYS A 307 -23.48 -18.67 -5.75
C LYS A 307 -24.10 -17.28 -5.62
N GLN A 308 -23.31 -16.22 -5.78
CA GLN A 308 -23.74 -14.84 -5.59
C GLN A 308 -24.15 -14.17 -6.92
N GLY A 309 -23.71 -14.67 -8.06
CA GLY A 309 -24.06 -14.16 -9.40
C GLY A 309 -23.35 -12.84 -9.76
N ASN A 310 -23.38 -11.84 -8.88
CA ASN A 310 -22.77 -10.54 -9.10
C ASN A 310 -21.54 -10.34 -8.21
N ILE A 311 -20.37 -10.47 -8.85
CA ILE A 311 -19.06 -10.20 -8.27
C ILE A 311 -18.32 -9.33 -9.25
N LYS A 312 -17.71 -8.29 -8.72
CA LYS A 312 -16.79 -7.42 -9.44
C LYS A 312 -15.38 -7.73 -9.00
N PHE A 313 -14.55 -8.15 -9.95
CA PHE A 313 -13.13 -8.34 -9.71
C PHE A 313 -12.43 -6.98 -9.82
N LEU A 314 -11.67 -6.60 -8.78
CA LEU A 314 -10.94 -5.34 -8.75
C LEU A 314 -9.45 -5.50 -9.05
N GLY A 315 -8.93 -6.73 -9.13
CA GLY A 315 -7.53 -6.98 -9.45
C GLY A 315 -6.88 -7.99 -8.53
N SER A 316 -5.82 -8.62 -9.03
CA SER A 316 -4.81 -9.34 -8.24
C SER A 316 -3.49 -8.62 -8.45
N TYR A 317 -2.80 -8.26 -7.37
CA TYR A 317 -1.69 -7.32 -7.43
C TYR A 317 -0.68 -7.59 -6.31
N PRO A 318 0.58 -7.12 -6.45
CA PRO A 318 1.58 -7.28 -5.42
C PRO A 318 1.14 -6.59 -4.12
N ALA A 319 1.18 -7.33 -3.01
CA ALA A 319 0.94 -6.82 -1.68
C ALA A 319 2.14 -6.00 -1.17
N ALA A 320 1.88 -5.00 -0.33
CA ALA A 320 2.93 -4.20 0.28
C ALA A 320 3.69 -5.01 1.35
N GLY A 321 5.00 -4.80 1.45
CA GLY A 321 5.87 -5.50 2.41
C GLY A 321 6.73 -6.61 1.78
N GLY A 322 7.69 -7.13 2.56
CA GLY A 322 8.76 -8.01 2.08
C GLY A 322 8.60 -9.50 2.40
N GLU A 323 7.54 -9.93 3.10
CA GLU A 323 7.42 -11.31 3.62
C GLU A 323 6.79 -12.32 2.64
N GLY A 324 6.93 -12.07 1.34
CA GLY A 324 6.31 -12.86 0.29
C GLY A 324 6.71 -14.33 0.16
N GLU A 325 7.97 -14.64 0.46
CA GLU A 325 8.54 -15.95 0.14
C GLU A 325 8.13 -17.08 1.11
N GLN A 326 7.74 -16.73 2.33
CA GLN A 326 7.34 -17.73 3.33
C GLN A 326 5.88 -18.16 3.09
N VAL A 327 4.98 -17.20 2.88
CA VAL A 327 3.54 -17.43 2.60
C VAL A 327 3.33 -18.28 1.34
N ARG A 328 4.12 -18.05 0.29
CA ARG A 328 4.03 -18.80 -0.98
C ARG A 328 4.41 -20.28 -0.88
N ARG A 329 5.34 -20.63 0.00
CA ARG A 329 5.87 -22.01 0.09
C ARG A 329 4.88 -22.94 0.78
N ASP A 330 4.18 -22.45 1.80
CA ASP A 330 3.30 -23.28 2.60
C ASP A 330 1.91 -23.44 1.97
N SER A 331 1.39 -22.40 1.29
CA SER A 331 0.01 -22.42 0.73
C SER A 331 -0.13 -23.26 -0.54
N ASN A 332 0.90 -23.38 -1.38
CA ASN A 332 0.80 -24.01 -2.70
C ASN A 332 1.31 -25.46 -2.78
N ALA A 333 2.09 -25.94 -1.81
CA ALA A 333 2.66 -27.28 -1.86
C ALA A 333 1.60 -28.38 -1.67
N ASN A 334 0.80 -28.25 -0.60
CA ASN A 334 -0.25 -29.23 -0.27
C ASN A 334 -1.33 -29.29 -1.35
N TRP A 335 -1.65 -28.14 -1.96
CA TRP A 335 -2.66 -28.08 -3.02
C TRP A 335 -2.18 -28.78 -4.29
N ARG A 336 -0.93 -28.56 -4.72
CA ARG A 336 -0.35 -29.24 -5.90
C ARG A 336 -0.28 -30.74 -5.72
N GLU A 337 0.13 -31.21 -4.54
CA GLU A 337 0.14 -32.64 -4.22
C GLU A 337 -1.28 -33.24 -4.33
N ALA A 338 -2.29 -32.55 -3.81
CA ALA A 338 -3.68 -32.99 -3.94
C ALA A 338 -4.18 -32.99 -5.39
N ALA A 339 -3.80 -31.98 -6.18
CA ALA A 339 -4.17 -31.86 -7.59
C ALA A 339 -3.53 -32.96 -8.45
N ASP A 340 -2.23 -33.21 -8.26
CA ASP A 340 -1.48 -34.28 -8.93
C ASP A 340 -2.11 -35.64 -8.59
N TRP A 341 -2.42 -35.89 -7.31
CA TRP A 341 -3.11 -37.10 -6.88
C TRP A 341 -4.48 -37.29 -7.54
N VAL A 342 -5.29 -36.23 -7.64
CA VAL A 342 -6.59 -36.28 -8.34
C VAL A 342 -6.39 -36.55 -9.83
N GLN A 343 -5.36 -35.95 -10.45
CA GLN A 343 -5.06 -36.19 -11.85
C GLN A 343 -4.62 -37.65 -12.10
N GLU A 344 -3.79 -38.22 -11.22
CA GLU A 344 -3.42 -39.64 -11.26
C GLU A 344 -4.64 -40.57 -11.19
N LEU A 345 -5.65 -40.23 -10.38
CA LEU A 345 -6.91 -40.98 -10.32
C LEU A 345 -7.72 -40.83 -11.61
N ARG A 346 -7.79 -39.62 -12.19
CA ARG A 346 -8.50 -39.36 -13.45
C ARG A 346 -7.88 -40.12 -14.62
N ASP A 347 -6.55 -40.26 -14.64
CA ASP A 347 -5.82 -40.98 -15.68
C ASP A 347 -6.11 -42.49 -15.70
N GLN A 348 -6.79 -43.01 -14.67
CA GLN A 348 -7.28 -44.40 -14.59
C GLN A 348 -8.65 -44.58 -15.24
N ILE A 349 -9.37 -43.50 -15.54
CA ILE A 349 -10.71 -43.58 -16.15
C ILE A 349 -10.58 -44.12 -17.58
N GLY A 350 -11.14 -45.31 -17.81
CA GLY A 350 -11.15 -45.96 -19.13
C GLY A 350 -9.91 -46.80 -19.46
N ARG A 351 -9.03 -47.08 -18.48
CA ARG A 351 -8.12 -48.23 -18.52
C ARG A 351 -8.82 -49.51 -18.08
#